data_AF-A0A2T7PKX5-F1
#
_entry.id   AF-A0A2T7PKX5-F1
#
_cell.length_a   1.000
_cell.length_b   1.000
_cell.length_c   1.000
_cell.angle_alpha   90.00
_cell.angle_beta   90.00
_cell.angle_gamma   90.00
#
_symmetry.space_group_name_H-M   'P 1'
#
loop_
_entity.id
_entity.type
_entity.pdbx_description
1 polymer ?
#
loop_
_entity_poly.entity_id
_entity_poly.type
_entity_poly.pdbx_seq_one_letter_code
_entity_poly.pdbx_strand_id
1 'polypeptide(L)'
;MFCNQSVLFCEHVHCSVISVFTKLALSPECRAELYIPFNDGEARDESGNNNFVQNDGVKVSGGVGYFDGSAVLRVPRFSNSDYGDVLLVRLRYKQDTAGTTSSSQALVANGDCLKPSSLYLAADHQGVHFGMRTSTGQSPTSSSRSW
;
A
#
# COMPACT_ATOMS: atom_id res chain seq x y z
N MET A 1 11.26 4.34 -11.48
CA MET A 1 11.11 3.65 -10.18
C MET A 1 12.04 2.45 -10.22
N PHE A 2 12.81 2.17 -9.17
CA PHE A 2 13.87 1.14 -9.19
C PHE A 2 13.37 -0.12 -8.49
N CYS A 3 13.56 -1.29 -9.10
CA CYS A 3 13.44 -2.57 -8.39
C CYS A 3 14.83 -2.96 -7.89
N ASN A 4 14.90 -3.46 -6.66
CA ASN A 4 16.11 -4.05 -6.14
C ASN A 4 16.31 -5.43 -6.77
N GLN A 5 17.31 -5.59 -7.62
CA GLN A 5 17.86 -6.91 -7.90
C GLN A 5 19.18 -7.02 -7.13
N SER A 6 19.15 -7.77 -6.03
CA SER A 6 20.36 -8.11 -5.29
C SER A 6 21.16 -9.10 -6.13
N VAL A 7 22.22 -8.62 -6.78
CA VAL A 7 23.19 -9.50 -7.44
C VAL A 7 24.30 -9.80 -6.42
N LEU A 8 24.42 -11.06 -6.05
CA LEU A 8 25.48 -11.52 -5.15
C LEU A 8 26.77 -11.65 -5.97
N PHE A 9 27.75 -10.79 -5.69
CA PHE A 9 29.11 -10.93 -6.22
C PHE A 9 29.99 -11.42 -5.07
N CYS A 10 30.61 -12.59 -5.24
CA CYS A 10 31.58 -13.10 -4.28
C CYS A 10 32.89 -13.36 -5.02
N GLU A 11 33.93 -12.63 -4.65
CA GLU A 11 35.32 -13.00 -4.91
C GLU A 11 36.01 -13.26 -3.56
N HIS A 12 36.65 -14.43 -3.46
CA HIS A 12 37.60 -14.85 -2.41
C HIS A 12 37.38 -14.28 -1.00
N VAL A 13 36.29 -14.70 -0.34
CA VAL A 13 35.99 -14.58 1.11
C VAL A 13 35.31 -13.27 1.57
N HIS A 14 34.97 -12.34 0.67
CA HIS A 14 34.10 -11.20 1.00
C HIS A 14 32.90 -11.13 0.04
N CYS A 15 31.69 -11.34 0.55
CA CYS A 15 30.46 -11.07 -0.21
C CYS A 15 29.96 -9.67 0.16
N SER A 16 29.90 -8.79 -0.84
CA SER A 16 29.37 -7.43 -0.70
C SER A 16 28.05 -7.34 -1.46
N VAL A 17 26.99 -6.87 -0.81
CA VAL A 17 25.72 -6.59 -1.49
C VAL A 17 25.87 -5.25 -2.22
N ILE A 18 26.02 -5.31 -3.54
CA ILE A 18 25.95 -4.12 -4.38
C ILE A 18 24.48 -4.00 -4.84
N SER A 19 23.75 -3.05 -4.26
CA SER A 19 22.41 -2.70 -4.72
C SER A 19 22.52 -1.97 -6.06
N VAL A 20 22.40 -2.70 -7.16
CA VAL A 20 22.31 -2.10 -8.49
C VAL A 20 20.86 -1.67 -8.70
N PHE A 21 20.63 -0.35 -8.67
CA PHE A 21 19.32 0.22 -8.93
C PHE A 21 19.08 0.26 -10.45
N THR A 22 18.52 -0.82 -11.01
CA THR A 22 18.06 -0.81 -12.40
C THR A 22 16.73 -0.07 -12.45
N LYS A 23 16.67 1.01 -13.25
CA LYS A 23 15.42 1.74 -13.53
C LYS A 23 14.47 0.72 -14.16
N LEU A 24 13.46 0.25 -13.42
CA LEU A 24 12.37 -0.50 -14.01
C LEU A 24 11.71 0.50 -14.96
N ALA A 25 11.92 0.31 -16.26
CA ALA A 25 11.09 0.96 -17.25
C ALA A 25 9.65 0.59 -16.86
N LEU A 26 8.80 1.57 -16.57
CA LEU A 26 7.38 1.31 -16.64
C LEU A 26 7.17 0.73 -18.03
N SER A 27 6.79 -0.55 -18.12
CA SER A 27 6.15 -0.96 -19.35
C SER A 27 4.94 -0.03 -19.52
N PRO A 28 4.59 0.38 -20.74
CA PRO A 28 3.39 1.18 -21.00
C PRO A 28 2.07 0.51 -20.56
N GLU A 29 2.12 -0.61 -19.84
CA GLU A 29 1.00 -1.48 -19.47
C GLU A 29 0.75 -1.57 -17.95
N CYS A 30 1.51 -0.87 -17.09
CA CYS A 30 1.21 -0.83 -15.65
C CYS A 30 0.02 0.10 -15.36
N ARG A 31 -1.20 -0.38 -15.60
CA ARG A 31 -2.44 0.27 -15.20
C ARG A 31 -2.74 -0.08 -13.74
N ALA A 32 -3.08 0.91 -12.93
CA ALA A 32 -3.49 0.66 -11.55
C ALA A 32 -4.80 -0.13 -11.52
N GLU A 33 -4.91 -1.17 -10.68
CA GLU A 33 -6.17 -1.88 -10.45
C GLU A 33 -7.20 -0.99 -9.73
N LEU A 34 -6.74 -0.07 -8.89
CA LEU A 34 -7.52 0.93 -8.16
C LEU A 34 -6.76 2.26 -8.13
N TYR A 35 -7.44 3.36 -8.43
CA TYR A 35 -6.85 4.70 -8.33
C TYR A 35 -7.87 5.69 -7.79
N ILE A 36 -7.65 6.20 -6.57
CA ILE A 36 -8.55 7.17 -5.92
C ILE A 36 -7.78 8.49 -5.73
N PRO A 37 -7.96 9.47 -6.62
CA PRO A 37 -7.25 10.74 -6.55
C PRO A 37 -7.91 11.81 -5.68
N PHE A 38 -9.13 11.57 -5.19
CA PHE A 38 -9.92 12.54 -4.41
C PHE A 38 -10.24 13.85 -5.17
N ASN A 39 -10.40 13.77 -6.49
CA ASN A 39 -10.76 14.89 -7.33
C ASN A 39 -12.22 15.31 -7.10
N ASP A 40 -12.52 16.57 -7.40
CA ASP A 40 -13.89 17.11 -7.46
C ASP A 40 -14.76 16.90 -6.22
N GLY A 41 -14.13 16.77 -5.04
CA GLY A 41 -14.84 16.60 -3.78
C GLY A 41 -15.39 15.19 -3.55
N GLU A 42 -14.92 14.18 -4.29
CA GLU A 42 -15.44 12.81 -4.22
C GLU A 42 -14.35 11.75 -4.10
N ALA A 43 -14.70 10.61 -3.50
CA ALA A 43 -13.84 9.43 -3.44
C ALA A 43 -14.33 8.40 -4.46
N ARG A 44 -13.79 8.46 -5.68
CA ARG A 44 -14.15 7.56 -6.79
C ARG A 44 -12.92 6.90 -7.39
N ASP A 45 -13.14 5.74 -8.00
CA ASP A 45 -12.12 5.04 -8.75
C ASP A 45 -11.98 5.65 -10.16
N GLU A 46 -10.80 6.17 -10.44
CA GLU A 46 -10.39 6.72 -11.73
C GLU A 46 -9.38 5.82 -12.45
N SER A 47 -9.19 4.57 -12.00
CA SER A 47 -8.38 3.58 -12.74
C SER A 47 -8.99 3.19 -14.10
N GLY A 48 -10.30 3.45 -14.25
CA GLY A 48 -11.14 2.99 -15.35
C GLY A 48 -11.52 1.50 -15.28
N ASN A 49 -11.29 0.85 -14.14
CA ASN A 49 -11.75 -0.52 -13.88
C ASN A 49 -13.15 -0.55 -13.25
N ASN A 50 -13.75 0.64 -13.04
CA ASN A 50 -15.10 0.83 -12.52
C ASN A 50 -15.33 0.12 -11.18
N ASN A 51 -14.35 0.19 -10.29
CA ASN A 51 -14.50 -0.40 -8.96
C ASN A 51 -15.55 0.37 -8.16
N PHE A 52 -16.46 -0.35 -7.51
CA PHE A 52 -17.39 0.25 -6.57
C PHE A 52 -16.62 0.72 -5.32
N VAL A 53 -16.66 2.03 -5.06
CA VAL A 53 -16.09 2.66 -3.87
C VAL A 53 -17.24 3.11 -2.98
N GLN A 54 -17.39 2.44 -1.84
CA GLN A 54 -18.31 2.85 -0.79
C GLN A 54 -17.60 3.80 0.16
N ASN A 55 -18.15 5.01 0.30
CA ASN A 55 -17.66 6.01 1.23
C ASN A 55 -18.51 6.03 2.51
N ASP A 56 -17.96 5.51 3.60
CA ASP A 56 -18.55 5.54 4.92
C ASP A 56 -17.87 6.64 5.76
N GLY A 57 -18.25 7.91 5.55
CA GLY A 57 -17.85 9.04 6.40
C GLY A 57 -16.55 9.76 6.04
N VAL A 58 -15.86 9.37 4.96
CA VAL A 58 -14.64 10.05 4.49
C VAL A 58 -15.01 11.38 3.84
N LYS A 59 -14.49 12.47 4.39
CA LYS A 59 -14.68 13.81 3.82
C LYS A 59 -13.62 14.06 2.76
N VAL A 60 -14.01 14.62 1.62
CA VAL A 60 -13.07 14.96 0.56
C VAL A 60 -12.99 16.46 0.39
N SER A 61 -11.79 17.02 0.46
CA SER A 61 -11.57 18.47 0.27
C SER A 61 -10.13 18.74 -0.18
N GLY A 62 -9.98 19.61 -1.18
CA GLY A 62 -8.67 20.03 -1.67
C GLY A 62 -7.79 18.89 -2.23
N GLY A 63 -8.40 17.88 -2.88
CA GLY A 63 -7.66 16.74 -3.45
C GLY A 63 -7.21 15.70 -2.41
N VAL A 64 -7.79 15.72 -1.21
CA VAL A 64 -7.42 14.84 -0.09
C VAL A 64 -8.68 14.26 0.57
N GLY A 65 -8.61 12.97 0.91
CA GLY A 65 -9.59 12.31 1.79
C GLY A 65 -9.17 12.42 3.26
N TYR A 66 -10.10 12.88 4.11
CA TYR A 66 -9.92 13.01 5.56
C TYR A 66 -10.61 11.85 6.27
N PHE A 67 -9.82 11.13 7.07
CA PHE A 67 -10.25 9.98 7.87
C PHE A 67 -10.14 10.35 9.34
N ASP A 68 -11.26 10.29 10.08
CA ASP A 68 -11.35 10.73 11.48
C ASP A 68 -11.15 9.60 12.51
N GLY A 69 -10.72 8.43 12.04
CA GLY A 69 -10.56 7.22 12.84
C GLY A 69 -11.79 6.31 12.87
N SER A 70 -12.97 6.80 12.46
CA SER A 70 -14.18 6.00 12.25
C SER A 70 -14.60 5.90 10.78
N ALA A 71 -14.18 6.88 9.97
CA ALA A 71 -14.42 6.89 8.53
C ALA A 71 -13.64 5.80 7.78
N VAL A 72 -14.25 5.23 6.73
CA VAL A 72 -13.62 4.19 5.89
C VAL A 72 -14.06 4.28 4.43
N LEU A 73 -13.14 3.99 3.50
CA LEU A 73 -13.50 3.64 2.13
C LEU A 73 -13.47 2.13 1.98
N ARG A 74 -14.57 1.53 1.49
CA ARG A 74 -14.64 0.11 1.21
C ARG A 74 -14.65 -0.10 -0.30
N VAL A 75 -13.80 -1.02 -0.76
CA VAL A 75 -13.73 -1.42 -2.17
C VAL A 75 -13.89 -2.94 -2.23
N PRO A 76 -15.13 -3.45 -2.30
CA PRO A 76 -15.42 -4.87 -2.07
C PRO A 76 -14.70 -5.85 -3.00
N ARG A 77 -14.32 -5.41 -4.21
CA ARG A 77 -13.59 -6.24 -5.19
C ARG A 77 -12.29 -6.83 -4.63
N PHE A 78 -11.62 -6.12 -3.71
CA PHE A 78 -10.32 -6.51 -3.21
C PHE A 78 -10.36 -7.26 -1.87
N SER A 79 -11.56 -7.50 -1.34
CA SER A 79 -11.73 -8.27 -0.11
C SER A 79 -11.26 -9.72 -0.32
N ASN A 80 -10.37 -10.20 0.54
CA ASN A 80 -9.84 -11.57 0.48
C ASN A 80 -9.25 -12.01 -0.87
N SER A 81 -8.80 -11.07 -1.70
CA SER A 81 -8.23 -11.39 -3.00
C SER A 81 -6.78 -11.89 -2.89
N ASP A 82 -6.39 -12.76 -3.82
CA ASP A 82 -5.00 -13.12 -4.04
C ASP A 82 -4.34 -12.08 -4.97
N TYR A 83 -3.23 -11.49 -4.53
CA TYR A 83 -2.53 -10.42 -5.25
C TYR A 83 -1.40 -10.91 -6.18
N GLY A 84 -1.27 -12.23 -6.35
CA GLY A 84 -0.23 -12.85 -7.17
C GLY A 84 1.18 -12.65 -6.60
N ASP A 85 2.16 -12.58 -7.49
CA ASP A 85 3.59 -12.54 -7.12
C ASP A 85 4.08 -11.14 -6.72
N VAL A 86 3.43 -10.08 -7.25
CA VAL A 86 3.86 -8.70 -7.08
C VAL A 86 2.67 -7.79 -6.80
N LEU A 87 2.69 -7.13 -5.63
CA LEU A 87 1.75 -6.09 -5.26
C LEU A 87 2.49 -4.75 -5.11
N LEU A 88 1.98 -3.72 -5.78
CA LEU A 88 2.45 -2.34 -5.62
C LEU A 88 1.35 -1.47 -5.01
N VAL A 89 1.60 -0.94 -3.81
CA VAL A 89 0.72 0.05 -3.18
C VAL A 89 1.43 1.39 -3.13
N ARG A 90 0.81 2.43 -3.69
CA ARG A 90 1.31 3.81 -3.63
C ARG A 90 0.28 4.69 -2.94
N LEU A 91 0.65 5.19 -1.77
CA LEU A 91 -0.18 6.07 -0.95
C LEU A 91 0.63 7.30 -0.52
N ARG A 92 -0.03 8.45 -0.46
CA ARG A 92 0.44 9.63 0.27
C ARG A 92 -0.50 9.84 1.44
N TYR A 93 0.05 9.94 2.65
CA TYR A 93 -0.74 10.13 3.86
C TYR A 93 -0.07 11.17 4.76
N LYS A 94 -0.87 11.80 5.61
CA LYS A 94 -0.40 12.66 6.69
C LYS A 94 -1.13 12.22 7.96
N GLN A 95 -0.37 11.82 8.96
CA GLN A 95 -0.92 11.50 10.27
C GLN A 95 -1.17 12.80 11.05
N ASP A 96 -2.32 12.91 11.69
CA ASP A 96 -2.54 13.98 12.66
C ASP A 96 -1.76 13.65 13.93
N THR A 97 -0.76 14.48 14.23
CA THR A 97 0.11 14.34 15.40
C THR A 97 -0.44 15.06 16.63
N ALA A 98 -1.58 15.75 16.52
CA ALA A 98 -2.17 16.51 17.61
C ALA A 98 -2.82 15.63 18.70
N GLY A 99 -3.04 14.35 18.43
CA GLY A 99 -3.48 13.35 19.42
C GLY A 99 -2.32 12.44 19.81
N THR A 100 -1.94 12.46 21.09
CA THR A 100 -0.93 11.59 21.73
C THR A 100 -1.35 10.12 21.82
N THR A 101 -1.85 9.53 20.73
CA THR A 101 -2.13 8.10 20.68
C THR A 101 -1.00 7.42 19.95
N SER A 102 -0.12 6.76 20.71
CA SER A 102 0.90 5.83 20.22
C SER A 102 0.34 4.59 19.51
N SER A 103 -0.97 4.57 19.21
CA SER A 103 -1.67 3.49 18.54
C SER A 103 -1.47 3.54 17.03
N SER A 104 -1.24 2.36 16.44
CA SER A 104 -1.17 2.22 14.98
C SER A 104 -2.51 2.53 14.31
N GLN A 105 -2.45 3.30 13.23
CA GLN A 105 -3.59 3.68 12.40
C GLN A 105 -3.59 2.85 11.11
N ALA A 106 -4.71 2.19 10.81
CA ALA A 106 -4.84 1.43 9.58
C ALA A 106 -4.92 2.39 8.37
N LEU A 107 -4.08 2.14 7.35
CA LEU A 107 -4.08 2.86 6.08
C LEU A 107 -4.76 2.04 4.99
N VAL A 108 -4.48 0.74 4.93
CA VAL A 108 -5.07 -0.22 3.99
C VAL A 108 -5.25 -1.55 4.70
N ALA A 109 -6.38 -2.20 4.50
CA ALA A 109 -6.60 -3.58 4.90
C ALA A 109 -7.60 -4.24 3.95
N ASN A 110 -7.49 -5.55 3.74
CA ASN A 110 -8.38 -6.29 2.84
C ASN A 110 -9.16 -7.42 3.52
N GLY A 111 -9.12 -7.49 4.85
CA GLY A 111 -9.95 -8.41 5.62
C GLY A 111 -11.42 -8.02 5.54
N ASP A 112 -12.29 -9.01 5.67
CA ASP A 112 -13.73 -8.82 5.85
C ASP A 112 -14.22 -9.56 7.09
N CYS A 113 -15.45 -9.26 7.52
CA CYS A 113 -16.06 -9.84 8.70
C CYS A 113 -16.01 -11.37 8.63
N LEU A 114 -15.08 -11.97 9.41
CA LEU A 114 -14.77 -13.41 9.57
C LEU A 114 -13.51 -13.92 8.86
N LYS A 115 -12.84 -13.13 8.00
CA LYS A 115 -11.54 -13.51 7.44
C LYS A 115 -10.44 -12.51 7.83
N PRO A 116 -9.32 -13.01 8.39
CA PRO A 116 -8.20 -12.13 8.71
C PRO A 116 -7.63 -11.52 7.43
N SER A 117 -7.20 -10.26 7.51
CA SER A 117 -6.56 -9.56 6.40
C SER A 117 -5.36 -10.35 5.88
N SER A 118 -5.29 -10.57 4.57
CA SER A 118 -4.10 -11.08 3.90
C SER A 118 -3.13 -9.95 3.51
N LEU A 119 -3.56 -8.70 3.61
CA LEU A 119 -2.78 -7.48 3.39
C LEU A 119 -3.18 -6.43 4.42
N TYR A 120 -2.18 -5.82 5.07
CA TYR A 120 -2.40 -4.58 5.81
C TYR A 120 -1.21 -3.63 5.69
N LEU A 121 -1.55 -2.34 5.72
CA LEU A 121 -0.63 -1.22 5.90
C LEU A 121 -1.14 -0.42 7.08
N ALA A 122 -0.29 -0.18 8.07
CA ALA A 122 -0.59 0.66 9.21
C ALA A 122 0.55 1.64 9.45
N ALA A 123 0.27 2.77 10.08
CA ALA A 123 1.28 3.75 10.46
C ALA A 123 1.18 4.09 11.94
N ASP A 124 2.33 4.28 12.57
CA ASP A 124 2.45 4.86 13.90
C ASP A 124 3.71 5.75 13.98
N HIS A 125 4.04 6.15 15.21
CA HIS A 125 5.19 6.99 15.52
C HIS A 125 6.55 6.36 15.15
N GLN A 126 6.64 5.04 14.97
CA GLN A 126 7.87 4.35 14.57
C GLN A 126 7.98 4.22 13.04
N GLY A 127 6.88 4.36 12.31
CA GLY A 127 6.85 4.37 10.86
C GLY A 127 5.68 3.61 10.27
N VAL A 128 5.85 3.12 9.05
CA VAL A 128 4.85 2.32 8.33
C VAL A 128 5.14 0.84 8.54
N HIS A 129 4.14 0.12 9.02
CA HIS A 129 4.12 -1.33 9.14
C HIS A 129 3.37 -1.93 7.98
N PHE A 130 3.94 -2.99 7.40
CA PHE A 130 3.37 -3.72 6.28
C PHE A 130 3.36 -5.21 6.62
N GLY A 131 2.21 -5.84 6.40
CA GLY A 131 2.10 -7.29 6.47
C GLY A 131 1.30 -7.83 5.30
N MET A 132 1.78 -8.95 4.76
CA MET A 132 1.09 -9.69 3.70
C MET A 132 1.25 -11.18 3.94
N ARG A 133 0.18 -11.94 3.68
CA ARG A 133 0.17 -13.40 3.79
C ARG A 133 0.61 -14.02 2.46
N THR A 134 1.61 -14.89 2.52
CA THR A 134 2.08 -15.68 1.37
C THR A 134 1.54 -17.11 1.47
N SER A 135 1.38 -17.77 0.33
CA SER A 135 0.95 -19.18 0.26
C SER A 135 2.00 -20.14 0.83
N THR A 136 3.27 -19.74 0.87
CA THR A 136 4.40 -20.53 1.38
C THR A 136 4.69 -20.29 2.87
N GLY A 137 3.97 -19.36 3.52
CA GLY A 137 4.23 -18.95 4.90
C GLY A 137 5.52 -18.15 5.10
N GLN A 138 6.25 -17.83 4.02
CA GLN A 138 7.43 -16.98 4.05
C GLN A 138 7.03 -15.51 4.21
N SER A 139 7.84 -14.74 4.93
CA SER A 139 7.65 -13.29 5.01
C SER A 139 7.85 -12.67 3.62
N PRO A 140 6.95 -11.76 3.19
CA PRO A 140 7.12 -11.05 1.93
C PRO A 140 8.39 -10.20 1.98
N THR A 141 9.15 -10.18 0.89
CA THR A 141 10.23 -9.20 0.75
C THR A 141 9.60 -7.83 0.49
N SER A 142 9.68 -6.92 1.46
CA SER A 142 9.14 -5.57 1.33
C SER A 142 10.27 -4.56 1.11
N SER A 143 9.97 -3.52 0.32
CA SER A 143 10.83 -2.33 0.24
C SER A 143 9.92 -1.11 0.36
N SER A 144 10.19 -0.28 1.36
CA SER A 144 9.50 1.00 1.54
C SER A 144 10.46 2.13 1.18
N ARG A 145 9.90 3.20 0.60
CA ARG A 145 10.66 4.42 0.31
C ARG A 145 9.79 5.61 0.70
N SER A 146 10.19 6.27 1.79
CA SER A 146 9.64 7.57 2.18
C SER A 146 10.24 8.65 1.28
N TRP A 147 9.40 9.59 0.83
CA TRP A 147 9.80 10.74 0.01
C TRP A 147 9.71 12.01 0.83
#